data_AF-A0A6M4G4A4-F1
#
_entry.id   AF-A0A6M4G4A4-F1
#
_cell.length_a   1.000
_cell.length_b   1.000
_cell.length_c   1.000
_cell.angle_alpha   90.00
_cell.angle_beta   90.00
_cell.angle_gamma   90.00
#
_symmetry.space_group_name_H-M   'P 1'
#
loop_
_entity.id
_entity.type
_entity.pdbx_description
1 polymer ?
#
loop_
_entity_poly.entity_id
_entity_poly.type
_entity_poly.pdbx_seq_one_letter_code
_entity_poly.pdbx_strand_id
1 'polypeptide(L)' 'MKWKRPSSKKLWPVPPEFAEAFREGGHRKLERCYNMRNHRKRIWQEMAGGVENLKLERKQFMTVARKARQGDMAGRRKG' A
#
# COMPACT_ATOMS: atom_id res chain seq x y z
N MET A 1 11.21 -42.80 2.56
CA MET A 1 10.78 -41.55 1.87
C MET A 1 10.28 -40.56 2.91
N LYS A 2 10.93 -39.39 3.09
CA LYS A 2 10.42 -38.33 3.98
C LYS A 2 9.25 -37.63 3.28
N TRP A 3 8.02 -37.85 3.77
CA TRP A 3 6.83 -37.10 3.35
C TRP A 3 7.05 -35.61 3.67
N LYS A 4 7.43 -34.80 2.68
CA LYS A 4 7.50 -33.35 2.82
C LYS A 4 6.06 -32.84 2.76
N ARG A 5 5.52 -32.44 3.92
CA ARG A 5 4.23 -31.75 4.05
C ARG A 5 4.18 -30.61 3.02
N PRO A 6 3.14 -30.50 2.17
CA PRO A 6 3.04 -29.40 1.23
C PRO A 6 3.08 -28.10 2.04
N SER A 7 4.05 -27.23 1.77
CA SER A 7 4.06 -25.89 2.37
C SER A 7 2.98 -25.04 1.69
N SER A 8 1.73 -25.45 1.82
CA SER A 8 0.58 -24.58 1.57
C SER A 8 0.50 -23.60 2.73
N LYS A 9 1.43 -22.65 2.79
CA LYS A 9 1.12 -21.36 3.42
C LYS A 9 0.01 -20.78 2.54
N LYS A 10 -1.24 -21.09 2.88
CA LYS A 10 -2.45 -20.47 2.32
C LYS A 10 -2.16 -18.99 2.20
N LEU A 11 -1.92 -18.55 0.97
CA LEU A 11 -1.77 -17.14 0.66
C LEU A 11 -3.18 -16.61 0.70
N TRP A 12 -3.45 -15.84 1.75
CA TRP A 12 -4.71 -15.15 1.89
C TRP A 12 -4.83 -14.19 0.71
N PRO A 13 -6.03 -14.09 0.10
CA PRO A 13 -6.25 -13.15 -0.99
C PRO A 13 -5.91 -11.74 -0.51
N VAL A 14 -5.41 -10.92 -1.43
CA VAL A 14 -5.13 -9.52 -1.12
C VAL A 14 -6.46 -8.82 -0.84
N PRO A 15 -6.60 -8.13 0.30
CA PRO A 15 -7.78 -7.32 0.57
C PRO A 15 -7.95 -6.23 -0.50
N PRO A 16 -9.18 -5.93 -0.95
CA PRO A 16 -9.41 -4.89 -1.96
C PRO A 16 -8.89 -3.52 -1.52
N GLU A 17 -8.94 -3.23 -0.22
CA GLU A 17 -8.46 -1.98 0.39
C GLU A 17 -6.92 -1.92 0.49
N PHE A 18 -6.19 -2.98 0.16
CA PHE A 18 -4.74 -3.04 0.34
C PHE A 18 -4.00 -1.96 -0.46
N ALA A 19 -4.37 -1.79 -1.73
CA ALA A 19 -3.75 -0.78 -2.59
C ALA A 19 -4.05 0.64 -2.08
N GLU A 20 -5.27 0.89 -1.58
CA GLU A 20 -5.65 2.17 -0.98
C GLU A 20 -4.89 2.45 0.31
N ALA A 21 -4.85 1.49 1.24
CA ALA A 21 -4.08 1.62 2.48
C ALA A 21 -2.59 1.89 2.22
N PHE A 22 -2.03 1.27 1.17
CA PHE A 22 -0.67 1.56 0.72
C PHE A 22 -0.53 2.96 0.12
N ARG A 23 -1.44 3.39 -0.76
CA ARG A 23 -1.44 4.73 -1.36
C ARG A 23 -1.49 5.82 -0.31
N GLU A 24 -2.30 5.65 0.74
CA GLU A 24 -2.44 6.62 1.83
C GLU A 24 -1.24 6.64 2.77
N GLY A 25 -0.86 5.48 3.32
CA GLY A 25 0.08 5.41 4.45
C GLY A 25 1.36 4.60 4.21
N GLY A 26 1.52 4.04 3.01
CA GLY A 26 2.68 3.24 2.62
C GLY A 26 2.88 2.00 3.50
N HIS A 27 4.14 1.56 3.62
CA HIS A 27 4.49 0.36 4.37
C HIS A 27 4.08 0.41 5.84
N ARG A 28 4.19 1.57 6.49
CA ARG A 28 3.82 1.74 7.91
C ARG A 28 2.34 1.48 8.16
N LYS A 29 1.45 1.92 7.25
CA LYS A 29 0.00 1.66 7.40
C LYS A 29 -0.33 0.18 7.18
N LEU A 30 0.31 -0.47 6.20
CA LEU A 30 0.16 -1.91 6.01
C LEU A 30 0.63 -2.73 7.22
N GLU A 31 1.76 -2.34 7.81
CA GLU A 31 2.29 -3.00 9.01
C GLU A 31 1.33 -2.85 10.20
N ARG A 32 0.69 -1.69 10.37
CA ARG A 32 -0.31 -1.47 11.44
C ARG A 32 -1.64 -2.20 11.17
N CYS A 33 -2.20 -2.08 9.97
CA CYS A 33 -3.52 -2.62 9.64
C CYS A 33 -3.53 -4.14 9.56
N TYR A 34 -2.44 -4.74 9.05
CA TYR A 34 -2.43 -6.16 8.70
C TYR A 34 -1.35 -6.96 9.45
N ASN A 35 -0.61 -6.34 10.37
CA ASN A 35 0.50 -6.94 11.13
C ASN A 35 1.46 -7.75 10.23
N MET A 36 1.78 -7.20 9.06
CA MET A 36 2.41 -7.96 7.98
C MET A 36 3.92 -8.08 8.14
N ARG A 37 4.42 -9.31 8.00
CA ARG A 37 5.85 -9.58 7.81
C ARG A 37 6.29 -9.25 6.37
N ASN A 38 7.56 -8.85 6.21
CA ASN A 38 8.14 -8.41 4.93
C ASN A 38 7.86 -9.35 3.75
N HIS A 39 7.93 -10.66 3.94
CA HIS A 39 7.65 -11.64 2.87
C HIS A 39 6.20 -11.58 2.37
N ARG A 40 5.21 -11.53 3.27
CA ARG A 40 3.79 -11.48 2.89
C ARG A 40 3.43 -10.13 2.27
N LYS A 41 4.03 -9.05 2.80
CA LYS A 41 3.90 -7.69 2.25
C LYS A 41 4.35 -7.65 0.79
N ARG A 42 5.51 -8.23 0.47
CA ARG A 42 6.02 -8.29 -0.90
C ARG A 42 5.06 -9.06 -1.82
N ILE A 43 4.58 -10.22 -1.40
CA ILE A 43 3.64 -11.02 -2.22
C ILE A 43 2.35 -10.26 -2.50
N TRP A 44 1.75 -9.63 -1.49
CA TRP A 44 0.53 -8.85 -1.69
C TRP A 44 0.77 -7.60 -2.56
N GLN A 45 1.94 -6.98 -2.49
CA GLN A 45 2.30 -5.88 -3.39
C GLN A 45 2.43 -6.34 -4.86
N GLU A 46 3.02 -7.50 -5.11
CA GLU A 46 3.05 -8.09 -6.45
C GLU A 46 1.62 -8.39 -6.93
N MET A 47 0.78 -9.00 -6.09
CA MET A 47 -0.59 -9.38 -6.43
C MET A 47 -1.55 -8.19 -6.61
N ALA A 48 -1.33 -7.07 -5.93
CA ALA A 48 -2.20 -5.90 -5.98
C ALA A 48 -2.02 -5.02 -7.23
N GLY A 49 -1.07 -5.36 -8.11
CA GLY A 49 -0.76 -4.57 -9.30
C GLY A 49 0.72 -4.34 -9.55
N GLY A 50 1.61 -4.93 -8.74
CA GLY A 50 3.06 -4.79 -8.86
C GLY A 50 3.63 -3.70 -7.94
N VAL A 51 4.80 -3.97 -7.37
CA VAL A 51 5.46 -3.07 -6.40
C VAL A 51 5.71 -1.69 -7.00
N GLU A 52 6.14 -1.62 -8.26
CA GLU A 52 6.46 -0.35 -8.92
C GLU A 52 5.22 0.49 -9.22
N ASN A 53 4.12 -0.13 -9.65
CA ASN A 53 2.86 0.57 -9.90
C ASN A 53 2.31 1.18 -8.61
N LEU A 54 2.30 0.42 -7.51
CA LEU A 54 1.86 0.93 -6.21
C LEU A 54 2.69 2.14 -5.73
N LYS A 55 4.00 2.13 -5.98
CA LYS A 55 4.87 3.28 -5.66
C LYS A 55 4.55 4.50 -6.54
N LEU A 56 4.29 4.29 -7.83
CA LEU A 56 3.91 5.35 -8.77
C LEU A 56 2.58 5.98 -8.36
N GLU A 57 1.57 5.18 -8.07
CA GLU A 57 0.26 5.65 -7.60
C GLU A 57 0.39 6.45 -6.29
N ARG A 58 1.20 5.97 -5.34
CA ARG A 58 1.47 6.71 -4.11
C ARG A 58 2.14 8.05 -4.39
N LYS A 59 3.12 8.11 -5.32
CA LYS A 59 3.79 9.35 -5.70
C LYS A 59 2.79 10.35 -6.30
N GLN A 60 1.88 9.88 -7.16
CA GLN A 60 0.82 10.69 -7.72
C GLN A 60 -0.14 11.20 -6.64
N PHE A 61 -0.60 10.31 -5.76
CA PHE A 61 -1.48 10.66 -4.64
C PHE A 61 -0.86 11.73 -3.74
N MET A 62 0.40 11.58 -3.35
CA MET A 62 1.13 12.56 -2.54
C MET A 62 1.30 13.90 -3.27
N THR A 63 1.48 13.89 -4.60
CA THR A 63 1.60 15.10 -5.41
C THR A 63 0.26 15.85 -5.45
N VAL A 64 -0.85 15.14 -5.66
CA VAL A 64 -2.20 15.72 -5.64
C VAL A 64 -2.54 16.26 -4.25
N ALA A 65 -2.31 15.48 -3.19
CA ALA A 65 -2.55 15.90 -1.82
C ALA A 65 -1.71 17.13 -1.42
N ARG A 66 -0.48 17.23 -1.91
CA ARG A 66 0.38 18.41 -1.71
C ARG A 66 -0.17 19.65 -2.44
N LYS A 67 -0.62 19.49 -3.70
CA LYS A 67 -1.24 20.59 -4.47
C LYS A 67 -2.52 21.08 -3.81
N ALA A 68 -3.38 20.18 -3.34
CA ALA A 68 -4.60 20.53 -2.61
C ALA A 68 -4.29 21.42 -1.40
N ARG A 69 -3.36 21.00 -0.53
CA ARG A 69 -2.93 21.79 0.64
C ARG A 69 -2.32 23.15 0.28
N GLN A 70 -1.62 23.25 -0.85
CA GLN A 70 -1.08 24.53 -1.33
C GLN A 70 -2.18 25.47 -1.85
N GLY A 71 -3.20 24.93 -2.51
CA GLY A 71 -4.39 25.68 -2.92
C GLY A 71 -5.19 26.22 -1.73
N ASP A 72 -5.42 25.41 -0.71
CA ASP A 72 -6.07 25.83 0.54
C ASP A 72 -5.32 26.96 1.25
N MET A 73 -3.98 26.89 1.30
CA MET A 73 -3.16 27.95 1.90
C MET A 73 -3.17 29.26 1.08
N ALA A 74 -3.34 29.17 -0.25
CA ALA A 74 -3.49 30.34 -1.11
C ALA A 74 -4.88 30.99 -0.94
N GLY A 75 -5.94 30.19 -0.79
CA GLY A 75 -7.29 30.68 -0.53
C GLY A 75 -7.44 31.35 0.84
N ARG A 76 -6.81 30.78 1.88
CA ARG A 76 -6.87 31.30 3.26
C ARG A 76 -6.10 32.62 3.49
N ARG A 77 -5.24 33.03 2.55
CA ARG A 77 -4.53 34.33 2.60
C ARG A 77 -5.28 35.48 1.91
N LYS A 78 -6.42 35.20 1.28
CA LYS A 78 -7.25 36.19 0.57
C LYS A 78 -8.64 36.43 1.19
N GLY A 79 -8.95 35.79 2.32
CA GLY A 79 -10.12 36.09 3.16
C GLY A 79 -9.67 36.81 4.41
#